data_AF-A0A4Y8ULS4-F1
#
_entry.id   AF-A0A4Y8ULS4-F1
#
_cell.length_a   1.000
_cell.length_b   1.000
_cell.length_c   1.000
_cell.angle_alpha   90.00
_cell.angle_beta   90.00
_cell.angle_gamma   90.00
#
_symmetry.space_group_name_H-M   'P 1'
#
loop_
_entity.id
_entity.type
_entity.pdbx_description
1 polymer ?
#
loop_
_entity_poly.entity_id
_entity_poly.type
_entity_poly.pdbx_seq_one_letter_code
_entity_poly.pdbx_strand_id
1 'polypeptide(L)'
;MTESTNAPAPAATAPANNESHFTIDVRKLFNMSANLLAAGFFKQKSDDAKALYKQLKDGKQVKAGALTNNQNGNKLAVALELDRSEFNGPFNFPNFQNALRALLQRYETHGRKDPELKTLRTLKNEKTGGILFNLPGVIETNGQLNVLMAAIEPSKTGMVLRLMFMDPEQFIQPDAQQSDPAA
;
A
#
# COMPACT_ATOMS: atom_id res chain seq x y z
N MET A 1 -16.38 36.56 -59.92
CA MET A 1 -15.67 35.38 -59.39
C MET A 1 -14.28 35.84 -59.01
N THR A 2 -14.05 36.13 -57.73
CA THR A 2 -12.73 36.47 -57.18
C THR A 2 -12.59 35.68 -55.89
N GLU A 3 -11.73 34.66 -55.94
CA GLU A 3 -11.50 33.68 -54.89
C GLU A 3 -10.81 34.34 -53.70
N SER A 4 -11.47 34.30 -52.54
CA SER A 4 -10.92 34.74 -51.26
C SER A 4 -9.84 33.77 -50.80
N THR A 5 -8.61 34.24 -50.73
CA THR A 5 -7.49 33.58 -50.08
C THR A 5 -7.67 33.71 -48.56
N ASN A 6 -8.01 32.63 -47.86
CA ASN A 6 -7.98 32.58 -46.40
C ASN A 6 -6.90 31.60 -45.95
N ALA A 7 -5.88 32.14 -45.28
CA ALA A 7 -4.76 31.40 -44.71
C ALA A 7 -5.22 30.50 -43.55
N PRO A 8 -4.58 29.33 -43.34
CA PRO A 8 -4.87 28.49 -42.19
C PRO A 8 -4.27 29.09 -40.91
N ALA A 9 -5.10 29.17 -39.87
CA ALA A 9 -4.74 29.60 -38.52
C ALA A 9 -3.68 28.67 -37.88
N PRO A 10 -2.79 29.19 -37.02
CA PRO A 10 -1.74 28.40 -36.38
C PRO A 10 -2.31 27.45 -35.32
N ALA A 11 -1.70 26.26 -35.29
CA ALA A 11 -2.00 25.13 -34.43
C ALA A 11 -2.18 25.51 -32.95
N ALA A 12 -3.25 24.98 -32.36
CA ALA A 12 -3.45 24.95 -30.92
C ALA A 12 -2.28 24.23 -30.23
N THR A 13 -1.52 24.97 -29.45
CA THR A 13 -0.51 24.44 -28.52
C THR A 13 -1.23 23.60 -27.46
N ALA A 14 -1.11 22.28 -27.54
CA ALA A 14 -1.44 21.40 -26.42
C ALA A 14 -0.54 21.76 -25.22
N PRO A 15 -1.07 21.86 -23.99
CA PRO A 15 -0.21 22.01 -22.83
C PRO A 15 0.60 20.72 -22.67
N ALA A 16 1.93 20.86 -22.65
CA ALA A 16 2.83 19.79 -22.25
C ALA A 16 2.52 19.44 -20.79
N ASN A 17 1.76 18.38 -20.57
CA ASN A 17 1.70 17.71 -19.29
C ASN A 17 3.12 17.19 -18.99
N ASN A 18 3.90 17.98 -18.25
CA ASN A 18 5.07 17.49 -17.55
C ASN A 18 4.58 16.58 -16.40
N GLU A 19 4.06 15.41 -16.77
CA GLU A 19 3.97 14.28 -15.88
C GLU A 19 5.41 13.87 -15.60
N SER A 20 5.96 14.36 -14.49
CA SER A 20 7.13 13.76 -13.88
C SER A 20 6.77 12.32 -13.51
N HIS A 21 6.91 11.42 -14.49
CA HIS A 21 6.75 9.99 -14.35
C HIS A 21 7.80 9.51 -13.35
N PHE A 22 7.43 9.52 -12.08
CA PHE A 22 8.23 8.91 -11.04
C PHE A 22 8.04 7.40 -11.18
N THR A 23 8.82 6.78 -12.06
CA THR A 23 8.85 5.33 -12.25
C THR A 23 9.55 4.71 -11.04
N ILE A 24 8.83 4.59 -9.93
CA ILE A 24 9.34 3.89 -8.75
C ILE A 24 9.22 2.40 -8.99
N ASP A 25 10.35 1.70 -8.84
CA ASP A 25 10.37 0.24 -8.81
C ASP A 25 9.54 -0.29 -7.63
N VAL A 26 8.66 -1.26 -7.91
CA VAL A 26 7.84 -1.98 -6.93
C VAL A 26 8.70 -2.52 -5.77
N ARG A 27 9.92 -2.97 -6.05
CA ARG A 27 10.87 -3.45 -5.03
C ARG A 27 11.27 -2.37 -4.05
N LYS A 28 11.50 -1.15 -4.54
CA LYS A 28 11.81 -0.01 -3.66
C LYS A 28 10.61 0.34 -2.79
N LEU A 29 9.40 0.31 -3.37
CA LEU A 29 8.16 0.55 -2.63
C LEU A 29 7.91 -0.51 -1.54
N PHE A 30 8.12 -1.78 -1.87
CA PHE A 30 7.97 -2.89 -0.94
C PHE A 30 8.94 -2.79 0.23
N ASN A 31 10.24 -2.66 -0.06
CA ASN A 31 11.27 -2.55 0.97
C ASN A 31 11.09 -1.29 1.83
N MET A 32 10.72 -0.17 1.21
CA MET A 32 10.40 1.04 1.96
C MET A 32 9.22 0.80 2.89
N SER A 33 8.12 0.22 2.41
CA SER A 33 6.93 -0.03 3.22
C SER A 33 7.27 -0.90 4.43
N ALA A 34 8.02 -1.98 4.22
CA ALA A 34 8.51 -2.84 5.31
C ALA A 34 9.32 -2.04 6.35
N ASN A 35 10.27 -1.23 5.88
CA ASN A 35 11.17 -0.46 6.74
C ASN A 35 10.46 0.65 7.51
N LEU A 36 9.54 1.38 6.87
CA LEU A 36 8.74 2.43 7.51
C LEU A 36 7.87 1.86 8.62
N LEU A 37 7.21 0.72 8.36
CA LEU A 37 6.38 0.05 9.36
C LEU A 37 7.21 -0.52 10.51
N ALA A 38 8.34 -1.16 10.20
CA ALA A 38 9.28 -1.66 11.22
C ALA A 38 9.81 -0.51 12.11
N ALA A 39 10.25 0.59 11.50
CA ALA A 39 10.70 1.78 12.20
C ALA A 39 9.57 2.42 13.03
N GLY A 40 8.37 2.50 12.44
CA GLY A 40 7.16 3.11 13.01
C GLY A 40 6.62 2.43 14.27
N PHE A 41 6.79 1.11 14.40
CA PHE A 41 6.09 0.37 15.45
C PHE A 41 6.94 -0.62 16.25
N PHE A 42 8.17 -0.89 15.81
CA PHE A 42 9.03 -1.91 16.43
C PHE A 42 10.45 -1.43 16.75
N LYS A 43 10.99 -0.46 16.01
CA LYS A 43 12.35 0.08 16.23
C LYS A 43 12.35 1.48 16.89
N GLN A 44 11.28 1.83 17.59
CA GLN A 44 11.15 3.07 18.34
C GLN A 44 10.60 2.82 19.74
N LYS A 45 10.53 3.86 20.58
CA LYS A 45 10.01 3.74 21.94
C LYS A 45 8.53 3.34 21.93
N SER A 46 8.11 2.56 22.94
CA SER A 46 6.73 2.07 23.03
C SER A 46 5.70 3.20 23.04
N ASP A 47 6.00 4.31 23.71
CA ASP A 47 5.07 5.45 23.81
C ASP A 47 4.91 6.18 22.48
N ASP A 48 6.00 6.34 21.72
CA ASP A 48 5.97 6.95 20.38
C ASP A 48 5.16 6.08 19.41
N ALA A 49 5.36 4.75 19.43
CA ALA A 49 4.59 3.80 18.63
C ALA A 49 3.09 3.82 18.98
N LYS A 50 2.74 3.91 20.28
CA LYS A 50 1.35 4.04 20.74
C LYS A 50 0.75 5.38 20.34
N ALA A 51 1.52 6.47 20.36
CA ALA A 51 1.07 7.79 19.92
C ALA A 51 0.78 7.80 18.42
N LEU A 52 1.67 7.20 17.60
CA LEU A 52 1.45 7.00 16.18
C LEU A 52 0.19 6.16 15.91
N TYR A 53 0.05 5.03 16.61
CA TYR A 53 -1.16 4.20 16.52
C TYR A 53 -2.44 4.96 16.84
N LYS A 54 -2.46 5.79 17.91
CA LYS A 54 -3.64 6.58 18.27
C LYS A 54 -4.04 7.52 17.13
N GLN A 55 -3.07 8.21 16.53
CA GLN A 55 -3.34 9.09 15.40
C GLN A 55 -3.96 8.33 14.22
N LEU A 56 -3.40 7.16 13.87
CA LEU A 56 -3.93 6.32 12.80
C LEU A 56 -5.32 5.75 13.14
N LYS A 57 -5.54 5.33 14.38
CA LYS A 57 -6.84 4.83 14.86
C LYS A 57 -7.94 5.90 14.72
N ASP A 58 -7.59 7.16 14.92
CA ASP A 58 -8.48 8.32 14.74
C ASP A 58 -8.72 8.67 13.26
N GLY A 59 -8.16 7.89 12.32
CA GLY A 59 -8.29 8.11 10.88
C GLY A 59 -7.37 9.20 10.34
N LYS A 60 -6.35 9.64 11.10
CA LYS A 60 -5.42 10.66 10.65
C LYS A 60 -4.39 10.07 9.69
N GLN A 61 -4.08 10.84 8.65
CA GLN A 61 -2.92 10.63 7.81
C GLN A 61 -1.68 11.17 8.53
N VAL A 62 -0.70 10.32 8.82
CA VAL A 62 0.49 10.69 9.61
C VAL A 62 1.74 10.63 8.74
N LYS A 63 2.63 11.60 8.86
CA LYS A 63 3.92 11.57 8.17
C LYS A 63 4.76 10.39 8.66
N ALA A 64 5.14 9.49 7.76
CA ALA A 64 5.89 8.29 8.08
C ALA A 64 7.36 8.37 7.66
N GLY A 65 7.67 9.09 6.57
CA GLY A 65 9.03 9.23 6.08
C GLY A 65 9.12 9.95 4.75
N ALA A 66 10.18 9.65 4.00
CA ALA A 66 10.36 10.12 2.63
C ALA A 66 11.20 9.12 1.82
N LEU A 67 10.91 9.02 0.53
CA LEU A 67 11.78 8.39 -0.47
C LEU A 67 12.75 9.43 -1.00
N THR A 68 14.04 9.13 -0.97
CA THR A 68 15.04 9.95 -1.66
C THR A 68 15.24 9.39 -3.07
N ASN A 69 15.11 10.24 -4.07
CA ASN A 69 15.51 9.91 -5.43
C ASN A 69 17.04 9.99 -5.53
N ASN A 70 17.68 8.85 -5.81
CA ASN A 70 19.14 8.76 -5.88
C ASN A 70 19.75 9.50 -7.09
N GLN A 71 18.96 9.86 -8.11
CA GLN A 71 19.46 10.54 -9.32
C GLN A 71 19.56 12.06 -9.13
N ASN A 72 18.65 12.67 -8.37
CA ASN A 72 18.58 14.13 -8.22
C ASN A 72 18.49 14.61 -6.75
N GLY A 73 18.48 13.69 -5.78
CA GLY A 73 18.40 14.00 -4.36
C GLY A 73 17.02 14.43 -3.87
N ASN A 74 16.00 14.50 -4.74
CA ASN A 74 14.67 14.96 -4.37
C ASN A 74 14.00 13.99 -3.39
N LYS A 75 13.36 14.54 -2.36
CA LYS A 75 12.63 13.77 -1.35
C LYS A 75 11.15 13.76 -1.67
N LEU A 76 10.59 12.58 -1.87
CA LEU A 76 9.15 12.37 -1.98
C LEU A 76 8.60 11.98 -0.61
N ALA A 77 7.76 12.82 -0.02
CA ALA A 77 7.17 12.56 1.30
C ALA A 77 6.31 11.29 1.26
N VAL A 78 6.32 10.53 2.36
CA VAL A 78 5.47 9.36 2.54
C VAL A 78 4.66 9.51 3.80
N ALA A 79 3.35 9.43 3.67
CA ALA A 79 2.41 9.37 4.77
C ALA A 79 1.93 7.94 5.01
N LEU A 80 1.41 7.69 6.20
CA LEU A 80 0.81 6.44 6.64
C LEU A 80 -0.64 6.68 7.02
N GLU A 81 -1.51 5.80 6.55
CA GLU A 81 -2.94 5.76 6.86
C GLU A 81 -3.34 4.35 7.28
N LEU A 82 -4.45 4.28 8.01
CA LEU A 82 -5.04 3.04 8.45
C LEU A 82 -6.54 3.06 8.17
N ASP A 83 -6.99 2.07 7.40
CA ASP A 83 -8.38 1.67 7.32
C ASP A 83 -8.61 0.44 8.19
N ARG A 84 -9.53 0.56 9.14
CA ARG A 84 -9.90 -0.49 10.11
C ARG A 84 -11.37 -0.89 10.00
N SER A 85 -12.03 -0.54 8.90
CA SER A 85 -13.46 -0.80 8.66
C SER A 85 -13.81 -2.28 8.84
N GLU A 86 -12.97 -3.18 8.30
CA GLU A 86 -13.19 -4.64 8.35
C GLU A 86 -12.51 -5.33 9.54
N PHE A 87 -12.07 -4.59 10.57
CA PHE A 87 -11.45 -5.23 11.73
C PHE A 87 -12.50 -5.85 12.66
N ASN A 88 -12.37 -7.15 12.91
CA ASN A 88 -13.20 -7.92 13.80
C ASN A 88 -12.64 -7.97 15.23
N GLY A 89 -13.42 -7.46 16.19
CA GLY A 89 -13.12 -7.49 17.62
C GLY A 89 -12.56 -6.17 18.19
N PRO A 90 -11.99 -6.19 19.41
CA PRO A 90 -11.52 -4.98 20.07
C PRO A 90 -10.26 -4.42 19.39
N PHE A 91 -10.38 -3.24 18.78
CA PHE A 91 -9.26 -2.58 18.13
C PHE A 91 -8.40 -1.79 19.14
N ASN A 92 -7.33 -2.42 19.60
CA ASN A 92 -6.34 -1.86 20.54
C ASN A 92 -4.90 -1.98 19.97
N PHE A 93 -3.94 -1.31 20.62
CA PHE A 93 -2.55 -1.28 20.15
C PHE A 93 -1.92 -2.69 20.05
N PRO A 94 -2.07 -3.60 21.05
CA PRO A 94 -1.56 -4.97 20.92
C PRO A 94 -2.09 -5.72 19.70
N ASN A 95 -3.41 -5.69 19.44
CA ASN A 95 -4.00 -6.40 18.30
C ASN A 95 -3.54 -5.81 16.96
N PHE A 96 -3.47 -4.49 16.86
CA PHE A 96 -2.90 -3.82 15.69
C PHE A 96 -1.42 -4.19 15.48
N GLN A 97 -0.62 -4.15 16.55
CA GLN A 97 0.80 -4.49 16.48
C GLN A 97 1.03 -5.96 16.10
N ASN A 98 0.14 -6.86 16.54
CA ASN A 98 0.16 -8.27 16.12
C ASN A 98 -0.15 -8.43 14.63
N ALA A 99 -1.19 -7.75 14.12
CA ALA A 99 -1.51 -7.76 12.69
C ALA A 99 -0.34 -7.25 11.85
N LEU A 100 0.27 -6.15 12.30
CA LEU A 100 1.42 -5.56 11.62
C LEU A 100 2.65 -6.47 11.66
N ARG A 101 2.88 -7.16 12.78
CA ARG A 101 3.95 -8.16 12.89
C ARG A 101 3.74 -9.31 11.91
N ALA A 102 2.52 -9.84 11.81
CA ALA A 102 2.18 -10.90 10.86
C ALA A 102 2.42 -10.45 9.41
N LEU A 103 2.03 -9.22 9.06
CA LEU A 103 2.30 -8.63 7.74
C LEU A 103 3.82 -8.54 7.46
N LEU A 104 4.60 -8.00 8.39
CA LEU A 104 6.05 -7.85 8.22
C LEU A 104 6.77 -9.20 8.13
N GLN A 105 6.33 -10.22 8.87
CA GLN A 105 6.85 -11.58 8.76
C GLN A 105 6.61 -12.18 7.37
N ARG A 106 5.46 -11.90 6.75
CA ARG A 106 5.20 -12.29 5.36
C ARG A 106 6.14 -11.59 4.40
N TYR A 107 6.39 -10.30 4.63
CA TYR A 107 7.30 -9.53 3.77
C TYR A 107 8.74 -10.04 3.87
N GLU A 108 9.22 -10.29 5.08
CA GLU A 108 10.53 -10.86 5.34
C GLU A 108 10.68 -12.26 4.73
N THR A 109 9.67 -13.12 4.93
CA THR A 109 9.68 -14.48 4.37
C THR A 109 9.71 -14.45 2.85
N HIS A 110 8.89 -13.59 2.23
CA HIS A 110 8.85 -13.45 0.77
C HIS A 110 10.16 -12.88 0.23
N GLY A 111 10.67 -11.79 0.80
CA GLY A 111 11.94 -11.18 0.39
C GLY A 111 13.15 -12.09 0.58
N ARG A 112 13.13 -12.99 1.59
CA ARG A 112 14.18 -14.01 1.75
C ARG A 112 14.12 -15.10 0.69
N LYS A 113 12.92 -15.54 0.31
CA LYS A 113 12.71 -16.59 -0.71
C LYS A 113 12.92 -16.07 -2.13
N ASP A 114 12.61 -14.81 -2.36
CA ASP A 114 12.68 -14.14 -3.66
C ASP A 114 13.26 -12.73 -3.46
N PRO A 115 14.60 -12.60 -3.32
CA PRO A 115 15.26 -11.31 -3.09
C PRO A 115 15.05 -10.29 -4.21
N GLU A 116 14.76 -10.78 -5.42
CA GLU A 116 14.46 -9.95 -6.57
C GLU A 116 12.98 -9.56 -6.67
N LEU A 117 12.12 -10.12 -5.80
CA LEU A 117 10.67 -9.94 -5.77
C LEU A 117 10.00 -10.23 -7.13
N LYS A 118 10.55 -11.17 -7.90
CA LYS A 118 10.02 -11.57 -9.22
C LYS A 118 8.62 -12.20 -9.14
N THR A 119 8.34 -12.86 -8.03
CA THR A 119 7.08 -13.54 -7.72
C THR A 119 6.13 -12.70 -6.88
N LEU A 120 6.54 -11.47 -6.51
CA LEU A 120 5.68 -10.57 -5.76
C LEU A 120 4.46 -10.19 -6.60
N ARG A 121 3.29 -10.70 -6.21
CA ARG A 121 2.03 -10.31 -6.82
C ARG A 121 1.62 -8.94 -6.31
N THR A 122 1.29 -8.05 -7.23
CA THR A 122 0.73 -6.74 -6.92
C THR A 122 -0.55 -6.51 -7.70
N LEU A 123 -1.51 -5.81 -7.11
CA LEU A 123 -2.69 -5.30 -7.82
C LEU A 123 -2.50 -3.80 -8.03
N LYS A 124 -2.64 -3.35 -9.28
CA LYS A 124 -2.55 -1.93 -9.62
C LYS A 124 -3.94 -1.33 -9.67
N ASN A 125 -4.12 -0.19 -9.03
CA ASN A 125 -5.31 0.63 -9.19
C ASN A 125 -5.08 1.57 -10.37
N GLU A 126 -5.70 1.29 -11.51
CA GLU A 126 -5.53 2.08 -12.73
C GLU A 126 -6.03 3.52 -12.59
N LYS A 127 -6.97 3.78 -11.66
CA LYS A 127 -7.52 5.12 -11.43
C LYS A 127 -6.58 5.99 -10.60
N THR A 128 -5.92 5.43 -9.59
CA THR A 128 -5.06 6.19 -8.67
C THR A 128 -3.58 6.03 -8.95
N GLY A 129 -3.18 5.04 -9.76
CA GLY A 129 -1.79 4.61 -9.89
C GLY A 129 -1.27 3.86 -8.66
N GLY A 130 -2.17 3.49 -7.73
CA GLY A 130 -1.84 2.79 -6.50
C GLY A 130 -1.41 1.34 -6.72
N ILE A 131 -0.58 0.82 -5.82
CA ILE A 131 -0.07 -0.55 -5.84
C ILE A 131 -0.41 -1.22 -4.52
N LEU A 132 -1.22 -2.28 -4.56
CA LEU A 132 -1.48 -3.16 -3.43
C LEU A 132 -0.50 -4.35 -3.46
N PHE A 133 0.20 -4.59 -2.36
CA PHE A 133 1.01 -5.79 -2.21
C PHE A 133 0.14 -6.97 -1.83
N ASN A 134 0.02 -7.98 -2.70
CA ASN A 134 -0.80 -9.16 -2.44
C ASN A 134 -0.07 -10.17 -1.54
N LEU A 135 0.28 -9.71 -0.34
CA LEU A 135 0.93 -10.46 0.73
C LEU A 135 0.24 -10.12 2.05
N PRO A 136 -0.93 -10.73 2.33
CA PRO A 136 -1.72 -10.42 3.52
C PRO A 136 -1.05 -10.92 4.80
N GLY A 137 -1.08 -10.08 5.84
CA GLY A 137 -0.80 -10.46 7.22
C GLY A 137 -2.08 -10.98 7.86
N VAL A 138 -2.13 -12.27 8.19
CA VAL A 138 -3.31 -12.91 8.78
C VAL A 138 -3.06 -13.12 10.27
N ILE A 139 -4.01 -12.70 11.10
CA ILE A 139 -4.02 -12.98 12.54
C ILE A 139 -5.37 -13.54 12.97
N GLU A 140 -5.35 -14.41 13.96
CA GLU A 140 -6.54 -14.86 14.67
C GLU A 140 -6.41 -14.45 16.14
N THR A 141 -7.43 -13.84 16.70
CA THR A 141 -7.44 -13.44 18.11
C THR A 141 -8.83 -13.68 18.69
N ASN A 142 -8.93 -14.52 19.72
CA ASN A 142 -10.20 -14.92 20.33
C ASN A 142 -11.23 -15.45 19.31
N GLY A 143 -10.77 -16.26 18.35
CA GLY A 143 -11.62 -16.80 17.26
C GLY A 143 -12.01 -15.78 16.19
N GLN A 144 -11.50 -14.55 16.24
CA GLN A 144 -11.74 -13.52 15.23
C GLN A 144 -10.56 -13.47 14.25
N LEU A 145 -10.82 -13.86 13.00
CA LEU A 145 -9.86 -13.78 11.90
C LEU A 145 -9.82 -12.34 11.36
N ASN A 146 -8.61 -11.82 11.18
CA ASN A 146 -8.38 -10.49 10.63
C ASN A 146 -7.26 -10.55 9.59
N VAL A 147 -7.46 -9.87 8.46
CA VAL A 147 -6.51 -9.81 7.36
C VAL A 147 -6.04 -8.39 7.16
N LEU A 148 -4.74 -8.14 7.30
CA LEU A 148 -4.13 -6.84 7.06
C LEU A 148 -3.40 -6.84 5.72
N MET A 149 -3.69 -5.86 4.88
CA MET A 149 -2.99 -5.59 3.63
C MET A 149 -2.34 -4.21 3.65
N ALA A 150 -1.38 -4.00 2.74
CA ALA A 150 -0.78 -2.69 2.53
C ALA A 150 -0.80 -2.31 1.05
N ALA A 151 -1.25 -1.09 0.78
CA ALA A 151 -1.19 -0.44 -0.51
C ALA A 151 -0.34 0.82 -0.43
N ILE A 152 0.27 1.20 -1.54
CA ILE A 152 0.94 2.48 -1.69
C ILE A 152 0.34 3.25 -2.86
N GLU A 153 -0.15 4.44 -2.58
CA GLU A 153 -0.86 5.27 -3.56
C GLU A 153 -0.15 6.62 -3.75
N PRO A 154 -0.04 7.10 -4.99
CA PRO A 154 0.31 8.49 -5.25
C PRO A 154 -0.69 9.45 -4.59
N SER A 155 -0.18 10.61 -4.16
CA SER A 155 -0.97 11.71 -3.62
C SER A 155 -0.43 13.05 -4.10
N LYS A 156 -1.20 14.12 -3.91
CA LYS A 156 -0.81 15.48 -4.32
C LYS A 156 0.53 15.94 -3.74
N THR A 157 0.91 15.44 -2.57
CA THR A 157 2.09 15.87 -1.81
C THR A 157 3.17 14.80 -1.68
N GLY A 158 3.00 13.63 -2.30
CA GLY A 158 3.91 12.49 -2.13
C GLY A 158 3.24 11.14 -2.34
N MET A 159 3.57 10.18 -1.48
CA MET A 159 2.93 8.85 -1.46
C MET A 159 2.19 8.63 -0.14
N VAL A 160 1.19 7.76 -0.17
CA VAL A 160 0.48 7.28 1.02
C VAL A 160 0.62 5.78 1.08
N LEU A 161 1.24 5.29 2.16
CA LEU A 161 1.19 3.90 2.55
C LEU A 161 -0.10 3.69 3.35
N ARG A 162 -1.08 2.99 2.77
CA ARG A 162 -2.35 2.67 3.42
C ARG A 162 -2.34 1.23 3.92
N LEU A 163 -2.48 1.07 5.22
CA LEU A 163 -2.78 -0.21 5.86
C LEU A 163 -4.30 -0.41 5.84
N MET A 164 -4.79 -1.56 5.39
CA MET A 164 -6.22 -1.82 5.28
C MET A 164 -6.53 -3.19 5.86
N PHE A 165 -7.43 -3.23 6.83
CA PHE A 165 -8.07 -4.49 7.20
C PHE A 165 -9.08 -4.85 6.12
N MET A 166 -9.05 -6.11 5.70
CA MET A 166 -9.91 -6.69 4.69
C MET A 166 -10.80 -7.74 5.32
N ASP A 167 -11.97 -7.93 4.72
CA ASP A 167 -12.88 -9.02 5.07
C ASP A 167 -12.16 -10.38 4.89
N PRO A 168 -12.02 -11.19 5.96
CA PRO A 168 -11.37 -12.50 5.89
C PRO A 168 -12.07 -13.48 4.95
N GLU A 169 -13.38 -13.36 4.72
CA GLU A 169 -14.12 -14.26 3.82
C GLU A 169 -13.57 -14.23 2.39
N GLN A 170 -12.98 -13.10 1.97
CA GLN A 170 -12.33 -12.96 0.67
C GLN A 170 -11.04 -13.78 0.52
N PHE A 171 -10.50 -14.28 1.63
CA PHE A 171 -9.26 -15.05 1.70
C PHE A 171 -9.48 -16.51 2.13
N ILE A 172 -10.65 -16.82 2.68
CA ILE A 172 -11.12 -18.19 2.87
C ILE A 172 -11.54 -18.68 1.49
N GLN A 173 -10.67 -19.44 0.81
CA GLN A 173 -11.13 -20.18 -0.37
C GLN A 173 -12.24 -21.12 0.11
N PRO A 174 -13.44 -21.11 -0.49
CA PRO A 174 -14.37 -22.20 -0.26
C PRO A 174 -13.70 -23.45 -0.80
N ASP A 175 -13.33 -24.38 0.09
CA ASP A 175 -13.03 -25.76 -0.26
C ASP A 175 -14.32 -26.39 -0.82
N ALA A 176 -14.65 -26.05 -2.07
CA ALA A 176 -15.82 -26.52 -2.76
C ALA A 176 -15.41 -27.66 -3.71
N GLN A 177 -15.74 -28.87 -3.26
CA GLN A 177 -16.07 -30.07 -4.02
C GLN A 177 -14.92 -30.92 -4.56
N GLN A 178 -14.45 -31.82 -3.69
CA GLN A 178 -14.20 -33.21 -4.08
C GLN A 178 -15.32 -34.06 -3.47
N SER A 179 -16.50 -34.00 -4.08
CA SER A 179 -17.58 -34.95 -3.83
C SER A 179 -17.21 -36.27 -4.48
N ASP A 180 -17.00 -37.29 -3.64
CA ASP A 180 -17.01 -38.70 -4.02
C ASP A 180 -18.18 -38.99 -4.99
N PRO A 181 -17.93 -39.55 -6.18
CA PRO A 181 -18.96 -40.33 -6.85
C PRO A 181 -18.99 -41.69 -6.17
N ALA A 182 -19.95 -41.90 -5.29
CA ALA A 182 -20.38 -43.23 -4.93
C ALA A 182 -21.00 -43.88 -6.17
N ALA A 183 -20.31 -44.89 -6.73
CA ALA A 183 -20.89 -45.98 -7.52
C ALA A 183 -19.89 -47.14 -7.62
#